data_AF-F0Z5A8-F1
#
_entry.id   AF-F0Z5A8-F1
#
_cell.length_a   1.000
_cell.length_b   1.000
_cell.length_c   1.000
_cell.angle_alpha   90.00
_cell.angle_beta   90.00
_cell.angle_gamma   90.00
#
_symmetry.space_group_name_H-M   'P 1'
#
loop_
_entity.id
_entity.type
_entity.pdbx_description
1 polymer ?
#
loop_
_entity_poly.entity_id
_entity_poly.type
_entity_poly.pdbx_seq_one_letter_code
_entity_poly.pdbx_strand_id
1 'polypeptide(L)'
;MILQEKSFGLLYKNKEERPAENMRNCGTVSGRKRPNRMKRRGKMAEYLSPGVYVEDPDDLPGGMVGVGTSTAGFVGLAEKGKAGGEPVLVTNYSDFKRQYGGYLSEEVFGEYRYLAGAVEQFFQNGGTRCYVARVLPADAKTAVFENQVLTVRASSEGRWGNQVRLDFSEVARKKMQLLEQKSDKVYLAKSVSGFCEGSLVKAEEEYNRITSICGNEVTFENAFSQNVTDENLLPEKYILLSELEIQVRCKDETEEYTELSLYEAAGNCMNRRIEKSGLVSVNYHGGTEELRNPVEALQLGKDVASVLLEGGEDGTKEQVSAGTFTGMDGGPGARTGIQTFLDNHMVSMMAVPGITIPGVITSLVAHCEKTLSRVAVLDMPRDMVDKRKLIEYRDQVDSTYAAMYHPWIQIFDHSNKKNAFFPPSGAVMGIYSGKIYN
;
A
#
# COMPACT_ATOMS: atom_id res chain seq x y z
N MET A 1 32.74 45.22 -18.05
CA MET A 1 33.32 45.56 -19.36
C MET A 1 34.12 44.35 -19.83
N ILE A 2 33.63 43.70 -20.90
CA ILE A 2 34.29 42.68 -21.76
C ILE A 2 34.47 41.29 -21.08
N LEU A 3 33.53 40.35 -21.26
CA LEU A 3 33.30 39.42 -22.39
C LEU A 3 34.37 38.31 -22.51
N GLN A 4 33.95 37.06 -22.30
CA GLN A 4 34.30 35.97 -23.20
C GLN A 4 33.28 34.83 -23.13
N GLU A 5 32.55 34.68 -24.23
CA GLU A 5 31.63 33.59 -24.57
C GLU A 5 32.41 32.29 -24.85
N LYS A 6 31.83 31.15 -24.48
CA LYS A 6 32.15 29.85 -25.10
C LYS A 6 30.86 29.14 -25.50
N SER A 7 30.65 29.13 -26.80
CA SER A 7 29.63 28.41 -27.55
C SER A 7 29.90 26.91 -27.53
N PHE A 8 28.86 26.10 -27.31
CA PHE A 8 28.85 24.68 -27.69
C PHE A 8 27.57 24.43 -28.50
N GLY A 9 27.76 24.21 -29.81
CA GLY A 9 26.70 23.80 -30.72
C GLY A 9 26.57 22.28 -30.70
N LEU A 10 25.33 21.79 -30.67
CA LEU A 10 25.02 20.41 -31.03
C LEU A 10 23.95 20.40 -32.13
N LEU A 11 24.34 19.80 -33.24
CA LEU A 11 23.54 19.51 -34.43
C LEU A 11 22.45 18.48 -34.13
N TYR A 12 21.21 18.76 -34.55
CA TYR A 12 20.26 17.71 -34.94
C TYR A 12 19.48 18.18 -36.17
N LYS A 13 19.70 17.51 -37.31
CA LYS A 13 18.92 17.63 -38.55
C LYS A 13 18.37 16.24 -38.89
N ASN A 14 17.05 16.19 -39.02
CA ASN A 14 16.20 15.50 -40.01
C ASN A 14 16.46 14.00 -40.31
N LYS A 15 15.48 13.12 -40.07
CA LYS A 15 14.27 12.83 -40.90
C LYS A 15 14.64 11.95 -42.10
N GLU A 16 14.22 10.68 -42.09
CA GLU A 16 13.94 9.93 -43.32
C GLU A 16 13.04 8.71 -43.05
N GLU A 17 11.85 8.79 -43.65
CA GLU A 17 10.88 7.71 -43.86
C GLU A 17 11.41 6.75 -44.94
N ARG A 18 11.04 5.46 -44.88
CA ARG A 18 11.04 4.58 -46.08
C ARG A 18 9.83 3.65 -46.09
N PRO A 19 9.34 3.26 -47.30
CA PRO A 19 7.95 2.91 -47.55
C PRO A 19 7.70 1.40 -47.69
N ALA A 20 6.41 1.07 -47.74
CA ALA A 20 5.86 -0.26 -47.97
C ALA A 20 6.04 -0.73 -49.43
N GLU A 21 6.32 -2.03 -49.61
CA GLU A 21 6.13 -2.74 -50.88
C GLU A 21 5.37 -4.06 -50.69
N ASN A 22 4.38 -4.24 -51.57
CA ASN A 22 3.59 -5.43 -51.79
C ASN A 22 4.42 -6.56 -52.44
N MET A 23 4.18 -7.81 -52.05
CA MET A 23 4.22 -8.90 -53.03
C MET A 23 3.32 -10.08 -52.65
N ARG A 24 2.55 -10.52 -53.64
CA ARG A 24 1.65 -11.68 -53.67
C ARG A 24 2.48 -12.97 -53.67
N ASN A 25 2.00 -14.06 -53.06
CA ASN A 25 1.78 -15.28 -53.82
C ASN A 25 0.93 -16.35 -53.13
N CYS A 26 0.24 -17.09 -53.99
CA CYS A 26 -0.73 -18.16 -53.81
C CYS A 26 -0.03 -19.53 -53.61
N GLY A 27 -0.64 -20.48 -52.89
CA GLY A 27 -0.14 -21.88 -52.86
C GLY A 27 -0.75 -22.82 -51.80
N THR A 28 -1.97 -23.28 -52.05
CA THR A 28 -2.58 -24.62 -51.78
C THR A 28 -1.99 -25.69 -50.81
N VAL A 29 -2.89 -26.13 -49.89
CA VAL A 29 -3.38 -27.52 -49.61
C VAL A 29 -2.81 -28.40 -48.44
N SER A 30 -3.77 -28.78 -47.57
CA SER A 30 -3.91 -29.96 -46.66
C SER A 30 -3.15 -29.94 -45.32
N GLY A 31 -3.70 -30.32 -44.16
CA GLY A 31 -5.06 -30.70 -43.73
C GLY A 31 -5.06 -31.23 -42.27
N ARG A 32 -6.19 -31.05 -41.56
CA ARG A 32 -6.65 -31.70 -40.29
C ARG A 32 -5.86 -31.36 -39.00
N LYS A 33 -6.44 -31.12 -37.80
CA LYS A 33 -7.80 -31.19 -37.21
C LYS A 33 -7.77 -30.57 -35.78
N ARG A 34 -8.96 -30.20 -35.25
CA ARG A 34 -9.41 -30.02 -33.82
C ARG A 34 -9.62 -28.56 -33.33
N PRO A 35 -10.47 -28.29 -32.32
CA PRO A 35 -11.95 -28.47 -32.31
C PRO A 35 -12.73 -27.22 -31.78
N ASN A 36 -14.04 -27.21 -32.07
CA ASN A 36 -15.17 -26.48 -31.47
C ASN A 36 -14.94 -25.22 -30.60
N ARG A 37 -15.29 -24.05 -31.16
CA ARG A 37 -15.72 -22.87 -30.41
C ARG A 37 -17.23 -22.69 -30.62
N MET A 38 -18.03 -22.85 -29.57
CA MET A 38 -19.47 -22.58 -29.54
C MET A 38 -19.75 -21.17 -30.09
N LYS A 39 -20.42 -21.08 -31.24
CA LYS A 39 -21.02 -19.82 -31.72
C LYS A 39 -22.30 -19.57 -30.93
N ARG A 40 -22.34 -18.47 -30.18
CA ARG A 40 -23.59 -17.86 -29.69
C ARG A 40 -24.46 -17.56 -30.92
N ARG A 41 -25.65 -18.16 -30.98
CA ARG A 41 -26.70 -17.84 -31.98
C ARG A 41 -27.14 -16.40 -31.75
N GLY A 42 -26.75 -15.48 -32.63
CA GLY A 42 -27.51 -14.25 -32.83
C GLY A 42 -28.87 -14.62 -33.44
N LYS A 43 -29.97 -14.16 -32.84
CA LYS A 43 -31.29 -14.18 -33.48
C LYS A 43 -31.18 -13.31 -34.74
N MET A 44 -31.35 -13.89 -35.93
CA MET A 44 -31.58 -13.07 -37.13
C MET A 44 -33.06 -12.72 -37.17
N ALA A 45 -33.36 -11.42 -37.29
CA ALA A 45 -34.69 -10.95 -37.64
C ALA A 45 -34.99 -11.34 -39.10
N GLU A 46 -36.14 -11.94 -39.34
CA GLU A 46 -36.56 -12.39 -40.66
C GLU A 46 -37.31 -11.25 -41.35
N TYR A 47 -36.67 -10.61 -42.34
CA TYR A 47 -37.26 -9.49 -43.09
C TYR A 47 -37.96 -10.02 -44.34
N LEU A 48 -39.29 -9.91 -44.39
CA LEU A 48 -40.14 -10.53 -45.41
C LEU A 48 -40.47 -9.65 -46.64
N SER A 49 -39.81 -8.52 -46.88
CA SER A 49 -40.01 -7.74 -48.10
C SER A 49 -38.83 -6.81 -48.43
N PRO A 50 -38.51 -6.53 -49.71
CA PRO A 50 -37.45 -5.60 -50.07
C PRO A 50 -37.81 -4.16 -49.67
N GLY A 51 -37.04 -3.58 -48.75
CA GLY A 51 -37.16 -2.19 -48.29
C GLY A 51 -35.90 -1.77 -47.52
N VAL A 52 -35.64 -0.47 -47.43
CA VAL A 52 -34.52 0.06 -46.64
C VAL A 52 -34.90 0.01 -45.16
N TYR A 53 -34.24 -0.85 -44.39
CA TYR A 53 -34.38 -0.92 -42.94
C TYR A 53 -33.24 -0.15 -42.28
N VAL A 54 -33.59 0.81 -41.42
CA VAL A 54 -32.61 1.43 -40.52
C VAL A 54 -32.48 0.48 -39.34
N GLU A 55 -31.32 -0.15 -39.22
CA GLU A 55 -30.94 -0.87 -38.00
C GLU A 55 -30.36 0.17 -37.04
N ASP A 56 -31.12 0.53 -36.01
CA ASP A 56 -30.56 1.23 -34.86
C ASP A 56 -29.74 0.22 -34.06
N PRO A 57 -28.40 0.37 -33.94
CA PRO A 57 -27.65 -0.50 -33.06
C PRO A 57 -28.09 -0.23 -31.61
N ASP A 58 -28.74 -1.22 -30.98
CA ASP A 58 -28.87 -1.33 -29.53
C ASP A 58 -27.48 -1.58 -28.91
N ASP A 59 -26.63 -0.57 -28.96
CA ASP A 59 -25.52 -0.36 -28.03
C ASP A 59 -25.72 1.08 -27.53
N LEU A 60 -26.66 1.26 -26.60
CA LEU A 60 -26.56 2.38 -25.69
C LEU A 60 -25.17 2.22 -25.03
N PRO A 61 -24.21 3.13 -25.26
CA PRO A 61 -22.98 3.09 -24.49
C PRO A 61 -23.43 3.12 -23.04
N GLY A 62 -23.01 2.12 -22.25
CA GLY A 62 -23.31 2.08 -20.81
C GLY A 62 -23.12 3.50 -20.29
N GLY A 63 -24.21 4.09 -19.79
CA GLY A 63 -24.31 5.53 -19.61
C GLY A 63 -23.03 6.04 -18.99
N MET A 64 -22.45 7.12 -19.56
CA MET A 64 -21.24 7.72 -19.01
C MET A 64 -21.45 7.85 -17.50
N VAL A 65 -20.74 7.05 -16.72
CA VAL A 65 -20.57 7.32 -15.30
C VAL A 65 -19.91 8.69 -15.32
N GLY A 66 -20.68 9.73 -15.00
CA GLY A 66 -20.09 11.04 -14.95
C GLY A 66 -18.92 10.95 -13.99
N VAL A 67 -17.79 11.48 -14.43
CA VAL A 67 -16.62 11.56 -13.58
C VAL A 67 -17.00 12.55 -12.49
N GLY A 68 -17.27 12.07 -11.27
CA GLY A 68 -17.58 12.93 -10.14
C GLY A 68 -16.50 14.00 -10.02
N THR A 69 -16.86 15.24 -10.35
CA THR A 69 -16.00 16.43 -10.29
C THR A 69 -15.79 16.90 -8.85
N SER A 70 -16.39 16.20 -7.90
CA SER A 70 -16.45 16.44 -6.46
C SER A 70 -15.60 15.40 -5.72
N THR A 71 -14.28 15.52 -5.79
CA THR A 71 -13.38 14.68 -5.00
C THR A 71 -13.06 15.39 -3.69
N ALA A 72 -13.36 14.75 -2.56
CA ALA A 72 -13.09 15.30 -1.24
C ALA A 72 -11.65 15.07 -0.80
N GLY A 73 -11.08 16.01 -0.05
CA GLY A 73 -9.83 15.88 0.69
C GLY A 73 -10.09 16.03 2.18
N PHE A 74 -9.60 15.08 2.98
CA PHE A 74 -9.72 15.13 4.44
C PHE A 74 -8.34 15.15 5.09
N VAL A 75 -8.20 15.96 6.13
CA VAL A 75 -7.01 15.99 6.99
C VAL A 75 -7.45 15.69 8.42
N GLY A 76 -6.76 14.78 9.11
CA GLY A 76 -7.08 14.50 10.51
C GLY A 76 -6.24 13.37 11.12
N LEU A 77 -6.50 13.09 12.41
CA LEU A 77 -5.83 11.99 13.11
C LEU A 77 -6.50 10.66 12.79
N ALA A 78 -5.70 9.59 12.77
CA ALA A 78 -6.14 8.22 12.52
C ALA A 78 -5.31 7.22 13.34
N GLU A 79 -5.84 6.00 13.54
CA GLU A 79 -5.18 4.94 14.34
C GLU A 79 -3.89 4.45 13.69
N LYS A 80 -3.88 4.29 12.37
CA LYS A 80 -2.73 3.81 11.58
C LYS A 80 -2.65 4.52 10.23
N GLY A 81 -1.67 4.15 9.41
CA GLY A 81 -1.51 4.60 8.03
C GLY A 81 -0.41 5.65 7.86
N LYS A 82 -0.01 5.88 6.61
CA LYS A 82 1.09 6.79 6.26
C LYS A 82 0.80 8.21 6.73
N ALA A 83 1.72 8.78 7.50
CA ALA A 83 1.73 10.19 7.84
C ALA A 83 2.69 10.95 6.91
N GLY A 84 2.17 11.93 6.19
CA GLY A 84 2.95 12.70 5.21
C GLY A 84 3.14 12.02 3.84
N GLY A 85 3.76 12.78 2.94
CA GLY A 85 3.82 12.46 1.52
C GLY A 85 2.52 12.78 0.79
N GLU A 86 2.25 12.08 -0.31
CA GLU A 86 1.03 12.25 -1.10
C GLU A 86 -0.21 11.73 -0.33
N PRO A 87 -1.36 12.42 -0.38
CA PRO A 87 -2.58 11.93 0.28
C PRO A 87 -3.03 10.62 -0.38
N VAL A 88 -3.60 9.70 0.39
CA VAL A 88 -3.97 8.37 -0.14
C VAL A 88 -5.42 8.37 -0.60
N LEU A 89 -5.66 7.77 -1.77
CA LEU A 89 -6.98 7.58 -2.33
C LEU A 89 -7.77 6.53 -1.53
N VAL A 90 -8.98 6.91 -1.16
CA VAL A 90 -9.96 6.06 -0.48
C VAL A 90 -11.24 6.06 -1.31
N THR A 91 -11.72 4.87 -1.66
CA THR A 91 -12.90 4.70 -2.54
C THR A 91 -14.16 4.24 -1.81
N ASN A 92 -14.03 3.77 -0.57
CA ASN A 92 -15.14 3.41 0.29
C ASN A 92 -14.69 3.38 1.76
N TYR A 93 -15.64 3.28 2.70
CA TYR A 93 -15.31 3.30 4.12
C TYR A 93 -14.56 2.04 4.62
N SER A 94 -14.76 0.88 4.01
CA SER A 94 -13.98 -0.33 4.36
C SER A 94 -12.51 -0.19 3.95
N ASP A 95 -12.26 0.49 2.83
CA ASP A 95 -10.93 0.86 2.36
C ASP A 95 -10.26 1.85 3.32
N PHE A 96 -11.00 2.86 3.80
CA PHE A 96 -10.53 3.74 4.87
C PHE A 96 -10.11 2.94 6.12
N LYS A 97 -10.97 2.04 6.61
CA LYS A 97 -10.67 1.25 7.81
C LYS A 97 -9.43 0.37 7.66
N ARG A 98 -9.22 -0.22 6.48
CA ARG A 98 -8.02 -1.03 6.20
C ARG A 98 -6.75 -0.18 6.24
N GLN A 99 -6.79 1.03 5.71
CA GLN A 99 -5.60 1.89 5.58
C GLN A 99 -5.31 2.73 6.84
N TYR A 100 -6.34 3.24 7.49
CA TYR A 100 -6.25 4.24 8.56
C TYR A 100 -6.80 3.78 9.91
N GLY A 101 -7.47 2.62 9.94
CA GLY A 101 -8.13 2.10 11.13
C GLY A 101 -9.52 2.70 11.36
N GLY A 102 -10.00 2.54 12.59
CA GLY A 102 -11.37 2.89 12.98
C GLY A 102 -11.51 4.26 13.62
N TYR A 103 -12.53 4.36 14.45
CA TYR A 103 -12.84 5.53 15.26
C TYR A 103 -11.85 5.67 16.42
N LEU A 104 -11.25 6.86 16.55
CA LEU A 104 -10.42 7.20 17.70
C LEU A 104 -11.25 7.38 18.98
N SER A 105 -10.72 6.99 20.13
CA SER A 105 -11.41 7.13 21.43
C SER A 105 -11.65 8.59 21.81
N GLU A 106 -12.83 8.89 22.37
CA GLU A 106 -13.21 10.23 22.87
C GLU A 106 -12.36 10.62 24.08
N GLU A 107 -12.02 9.64 24.92
CA GLU A 107 -11.25 9.85 26.14
C GLU A 107 -9.81 10.28 25.84
N VAL A 108 -9.21 9.70 24.79
CA VAL A 108 -7.81 9.95 24.42
C VAL A 108 -7.68 11.19 23.53
N PHE A 109 -8.55 11.32 22.52
CA PHE A 109 -8.39 12.33 21.46
C PHE A 109 -9.37 13.50 21.53
N GLY A 110 -10.43 13.42 22.36
CA GLY A 110 -11.39 14.50 22.54
C GLY A 110 -11.94 15.02 21.21
N GLU A 111 -11.67 16.29 20.89
CA GLU A 111 -12.13 16.97 19.67
C GLU A 111 -11.36 16.59 18.38
N TYR A 112 -10.26 15.84 18.49
CA TYR A 112 -9.41 15.47 17.35
C TYR A 112 -9.80 14.14 16.68
N ARG A 113 -10.87 13.48 17.15
CA ARG A 113 -11.26 12.11 16.76
C ARG A 113 -12.09 11.98 15.47
N TYR A 114 -12.51 13.09 14.88
CA TYR A 114 -13.67 13.07 13.97
C TYR A 114 -13.38 12.62 12.53
N LEU A 115 -12.12 12.40 12.14
CA LEU A 115 -11.75 12.04 10.77
C LEU A 115 -12.52 10.80 10.27
N ALA A 116 -12.47 9.70 11.02
CA ALA A 116 -13.12 8.45 10.61
C ALA A 116 -14.63 8.60 10.43
N GLY A 117 -15.29 9.33 11.33
CA GLY A 117 -16.72 9.59 11.23
C GLY A 117 -17.08 10.53 10.08
N ALA A 118 -16.27 11.55 9.82
CA ALA A 118 -16.48 12.45 8.68
C ALA A 118 -16.34 11.71 7.34
N VAL A 119 -15.36 10.83 7.22
CA VAL A 119 -15.18 9.98 6.02
C VAL A 119 -16.33 8.98 5.89
N GLU A 120 -16.80 8.37 6.98
CA GLU A 120 -17.99 7.51 6.94
C GLU A 120 -19.21 8.28 6.45
N GLN A 121 -19.47 9.46 7.01
CA GLN A 121 -20.58 10.32 6.60
C GLN A 121 -20.46 10.76 5.14
N PHE A 122 -19.26 11.06 4.66
CA PHE A 122 -19.02 11.38 3.26
C PHE A 122 -19.51 10.27 2.32
N PHE A 123 -19.10 9.02 2.57
CA PHE A 123 -19.54 7.88 1.75
C PHE A 123 -21.02 7.56 1.92
N GLN A 124 -21.56 7.66 3.14
CA GLN A 124 -22.99 7.44 3.39
C GLN A 124 -23.89 8.46 2.68
N ASN A 125 -23.39 9.69 2.44
CA ASN A 125 -24.14 10.77 1.80
C ASN A 125 -23.87 10.90 0.28
N GLY A 126 -23.32 9.86 -0.36
CA GLY A 126 -23.15 9.81 -1.82
C GLY A 126 -21.77 10.23 -2.34
N GLY A 127 -20.79 10.41 -1.45
CA GLY A 127 -19.39 10.54 -1.82
C GLY A 127 -18.85 9.26 -2.47
N THR A 128 -18.08 9.38 -3.55
CA THR A 128 -17.57 8.24 -4.33
C THR A 128 -16.09 7.97 -4.15
N ARG A 129 -15.30 9.03 -3.94
CA ARG A 129 -13.86 8.95 -3.66
C ARG A 129 -13.40 10.15 -2.86
N CYS A 130 -12.47 9.92 -1.95
CA CYS A 130 -11.80 10.98 -1.22
C CYS A 130 -10.31 10.68 -1.10
N TYR A 131 -9.54 11.71 -0.79
CA TYR A 131 -8.13 11.64 -0.47
C TYR A 131 -7.94 11.99 1.00
N VAL A 132 -7.15 11.19 1.72
CA VAL A 132 -6.94 11.37 3.16
C VAL A 132 -5.47 11.68 3.42
N ALA A 133 -5.23 12.70 4.23
CA ALA A 133 -3.93 13.01 4.81
C ALA A 133 -4.01 12.80 6.33
N ARG A 134 -3.31 11.77 6.82
CA ARG A 134 -3.16 11.53 8.26
C ARG A 134 -2.18 12.55 8.84
N VAL A 135 -2.55 13.13 9.97
CA VAL A 135 -1.67 13.95 10.79
C VAL A 135 -1.43 13.27 12.13
N LEU A 136 -0.27 13.56 12.73
CA LEU A 136 0.18 12.94 13.97
C LEU A 136 0.65 14.00 14.96
N PRO A 137 0.38 13.80 16.26
CA PRO A 137 1.09 14.53 17.32
C PRO A 137 2.60 14.27 17.24
N ALA A 138 3.41 15.22 17.72
CA ALA A 138 4.88 15.14 17.63
C ALA A 138 5.50 13.99 18.44
N ASP A 139 4.78 13.48 19.44
CA ASP A 139 5.18 12.40 20.33
C ASP A 139 4.63 11.03 19.91
N ALA A 140 3.97 10.93 18.74
CA ALA A 140 3.59 9.63 18.18
C ALA A 140 4.83 8.78 17.85
N LYS A 141 4.75 7.47 18.09
CA LYS A 141 5.86 6.54 17.90
C LYS A 141 5.43 5.28 17.17
N THR A 142 6.35 4.77 16.36
CA THR A 142 6.21 3.48 15.67
C THR A 142 6.62 2.35 16.60
N ALA A 143 5.84 1.27 16.61
CA ALA A 143 6.22 0.07 17.35
C ALA A 143 7.42 -0.61 16.67
N VAL A 144 8.42 -1.00 17.47
CA VAL A 144 9.68 -1.56 16.98
C VAL A 144 10.04 -2.81 17.77
N PHE A 145 10.61 -3.78 17.08
CA PHE A 145 11.44 -4.82 17.65
C PHE A 145 12.83 -4.72 17.03
N GLU A 146 13.86 -4.73 17.86
CA GLU A 146 15.23 -4.59 17.38
C GLU A 146 16.18 -5.46 18.22
N ASN A 147 17.00 -6.25 17.53
CA ASN A 147 18.14 -6.95 18.10
C ASN A 147 19.41 -6.60 17.27
N GLN A 148 20.50 -7.35 17.45
CA GLN A 148 21.78 -7.02 16.79
C GLN A 148 21.81 -7.26 15.27
N VAL A 149 20.84 -7.99 14.72
CA VAL A 149 20.84 -8.43 13.32
C VAL A 149 19.52 -8.16 12.59
N LEU A 150 18.45 -7.84 13.33
CA LEU A 150 17.09 -7.71 12.82
C LEU A 150 16.43 -6.48 13.43
N THR A 151 15.95 -5.58 12.57
CA THR A 151 15.08 -4.46 12.94
C THR A 151 13.74 -4.63 12.25
N VAL A 152 12.67 -4.73 13.04
CA VAL A 152 11.28 -4.77 12.56
C VAL A 152 10.54 -3.55 13.07
N ARG A 153 9.88 -2.82 12.18
CA ARG A 153 9.07 -1.65 12.52
C ARG A 153 7.65 -1.85 12.01
N ALA A 154 6.65 -1.40 12.76
CA ALA A 154 5.30 -1.28 12.21
C ALA A 154 5.31 -0.31 11.01
N SER A 155 4.37 -0.46 10.09
CA SER A 155 4.31 0.36 8.86
C SER A 155 4.01 1.85 9.11
N SER A 156 3.55 2.20 10.31
CA SER A 156 3.25 3.57 10.72
C SER A 156 3.16 3.71 12.23
N GLU A 157 3.24 4.94 12.71
CA GLU A 157 3.12 5.31 14.11
C GLU A 157 1.73 4.94 14.67
N GLY A 158 1.69 4.58 15.96
CA GLY A 158 0.48 4.33 16.70
C GLY A 158 0.51 3.06 17.56
N ARG A 159 -0.41 3.00 18.52
CA ARG A 159 -0.59 1.85 19.44
C ARG A 159 -1.04 0.59 18.73
N TRP A 160 -1.61 0.71 17.53
CA TRP A 160 -1.97 -0.43 16.69
C TRP A 160 -0.76 -1.34 16.43
N GLY A 161 0.44 -0.76 16.30
CA GLY A 161 1.68 -1.50 16.06
C GLY A 161 2.01 -2.50 17.17
N ASN A 162 1.57 -2.24 18.41
CA ASN A 162 1.79 -3.15 19.54
C ASN A 162 0.99 -4.46 19.45
N GLN A 163 0.08 -4.56 18.48
CA GLN A 163 -0.73 -5.75 18.22
C GLN A 163 -0.17 -6.57 17.04
N VAL A 164 0.92 -6.12 16.43
CA VAL A 164 1.56 -6.81 15.31
C VAL A 164 2.47 -7.90 15.84
N ARG A 165 2.15 -9.14 15.48
CA ARG A 165 2.96 -10.33 15.76
C ARG A 165 3.58 -10.86 14.48
N LEU A 166 4.86 -11.20 14.54
CA LEU A 166 5.59 -11.88 13.47
C LEU A 166 5.96 -13.27 13.97
N ASP A 167 5.54 -14.30 13.24
CA ASP A 167 5.89 -15.69 13.48
C ASP A 167 6.91 -16.09 12.40
N PHE A 168 8.10 -16.50 12.82
CA PHE A 168 9.21 -16.94 11.97
C PHE A 168 9.35 -18.45 12.09
N SER A 169 9.55 -19.14 10.96
CA SER A 169 9.81 -20.58 10.97
C SER A 169 10.77 -21.02 9.88
N GLU A 170 11.62 -21.99 10.19
CA GLU A 170 12.37 -22.73 9.19
C GLU A 170 11.45 -23.77 8.53
N VAL A 171 11.44 -23.77 7.20
CA VAL A 171 10.69 -24.74 6.40
C VAL A 171 11.66 -25.53 5.54
N ALA A 172 11.69 -26.85 5.77
CA ALA A 172 12.59 -27.79 5.12
C ALA A 172 11.84 -28.86 4.31
N ARG A 173 11.04 -28.44 3.32
CA ARG A 173 10.12 -29.32 2.57
C ARG A 173 10.74 -29.93 1.30
N LYS A 174 11.57 -29.18 0.57
CA LYS A 174 12.18 -29.64 -0.69
C LYS A 174 13.39 -30.53 -0.38
N LYS A 175 13.48 -31.66 -1.08
CA LYS A 175 14.49 -32.70 -0.83
C LYS A 175 15.31 -32.98 -2.07
N MET A 176 16.59 -33.21 -1.90
CA MET A 176 17.53 -33.63 -2.93
C MET A 176 18.26 -34.88 -2.48
N GLN A 177 18.29 -35.89 -3.35
CA GLN A 177 19.05 -37.11 -3.16
C GLN A 177 20.41 -36.95 -3.86
N LEU A 178 21.50 -37.15 -3.12
CA LEU A 178 22.86 -37.21 -3.65
C LEU A 178 23.21 -38.68 -3.91
N LEU A 179 23.59 -39.01 -5.15
CA LEU A 179 23.91 -40.37 -5.57
C LEU A 179 25.39 -40.70 -5.30
N GLU A 180 26.29 -39.84 -5.78
CA GLU A 180 27.73 -40.10 -5.77
C GLU A 180 28.50 -38.85 -5.36
N GLN A 181 29.57 -39.00 -4.59
CA GLN A 181 30.53 -37.94 -4.32
C GLN A 181 31.65 -37.98 -5.37
N LYS A 182 31.71 -36.95 -6.23
CA LYS A 182 32.73 -36.85 -7.30
C LYS A 182 34.05 -36.27 -6.80
N SER A 183 33.98 -35.33 -5.86
CA SER A 183 35.13 -34.74 -5.18
C SER A 183 34.74 -34.27 -3.78
N ASP A 184 35.66 -33.66 -3.03
CA ASP A 184 35.46 -33.22 -1.65
C ASP A 184 34.16 -32.40 -1.45
N LYS A 185 33.87 -31.47 -2.38
CA LYS A 185 32.69 -30.58 -2.33
C LYS A 185 31.68 -30.79 -3.44
N VAL A 186 31.94 -31.70 -4.38
CA VAL A 186 31.11 -31.90 -5.58
C VAL A 186 30.40 -33.25 -5.54
N TYR A 187 29.09 -33.22 -5.71
CA TYR A 187 28.22 -34.39 -5.62
C TYR A 187 27.30 -34.47 -6.84
N LEU A 188 27.01 -35.68 -7.30
CA LEU A 188 26.03 -35.94 -8.34
C LEU A 188 24.65 -36.13 -7.69
N ALA A 189 23.72 -35.23 -7.95
CA ALA A 189 22.34 -35.33 -7.50
C ALA A 189 21.48 -36.12 -8.50
N LYS A 190 20.45 -36.80 -8.01
CA LYS A 190 19.43 -37.42 -8.89
C LYS A 190 18.62 -36.37 -9.65
N SER A 191 18.29 -35.28 -8.96
CA SER A 191 17.62 -34.10 -9.50
C SER A 191 17.94 -32.90 -8.63
N VAL A 192 18.18 -31.77 -9.27
CA VAL A 192 18.43 -30.46 -8.62
C VAL A 192 17.22 -29.53 -8.69
N SER A 193 16.05 -30.07 -9.09
CA SER A 193 14.83 -29.28 -9.28
C SER A 193 14.41 -28.57 -8.00
N GLY A 194 14.27 -27.25 -8.07
CA GLY A 194 13.88 -26.41 -6.92
C GLY A 194 15.06 -25.93 -6.05
N PHE A 195 16.30 -26.25 -6.43
CA PHE A 195 17.51 -25.74 -5.79
C PHE A 195 18.19 -24.74 -6.73
N CYS A 196 18.74 -23.67 -6.15
CA CYS A 196 19.48 -22.64 -6.90
C CYS A 196 20.84 -22.39 -6.25
N GLU A 197 21.76 -21.80 -7.01
CA GLU A 197 23.01 -21.29 -6.45
C GLU A 197 22.72 -20.25 -5.35
N GLY A 198 23.51 -20.27 -4.27
CA GLY A 198 23.31 -19.47 -3.07
C GLY A 198 22.29 -20.03 -2.06
N SER A 199 21.58 -21.11 -2.40
CA SER A 199 20.59 -21.71 -1.51
C SER A 199 21.22 -22.32 -0.26
N LEU A 200 20.60 -22.09 0.90
CA LEU A 200 20.95 -22.75 2.16
C LEU A 200 20.29 -24.13 2.20
N VAL A 201 21.07 -25.15 2.51
CA VAL A 201 20.61 -26.54 2.62
C VAL A 201 21.06 -27.13 3.95
N LYS A 202 20.38 -28.18 4.40
CA LYS A 202 20.81 -28.98 5.55
C LYS A 202 20.81 -30.47 5.25
N ALA A 203 21.84 -31.15 5.77
CA ALA A 203 21.94 -32.59 5.86
C ALA A 203 21.84 -32.96 7.34
N GLU A 204 20.71 -33.54 7.77
CA GLU A 204 20.40 -33.70 9.20
C GLU A 204 20.46 -32.35 9.94
N GLU A 205 21.45 -32.14 10.82
CA GLU A 205 21.69 -30.89 11.56
C GLU A 205 22.85 -30.04 10.96
N GLU A 206 23.53 -30.51 9.92
CA GLU A 206 24.66 -29.82 9.29
C GLU A 206 24.18 -28.92 8.14
N TYR A 207 24.43 -27.60 8.26
CA TYR A 207 24.05 -26.61 7.25
C TYR A 207 25.18 -26.38 6.24
N ASN A 208 24.79 -26.17 4.99
CA ASN A 208 25.71 -25.87 3.90
C ASN A 208 25.04 -24.95 2.86
N ARG A 209 25.82 -24.40 1.93
CA ARG A 209 25.32 -23.55 0.86
C ARG A 209 25.73 -24.13 -0.49
N ILE A 210 24.83 -24.07 -1.45
CA ILE A 210 25.13 -24.44 -2.84
C ILE A 210 25.90 -23.29 -3.49
N THR A 211 27.11 -23.56 -3.97
CA THR A 211 27.95 -22.57 -4.65
C THR A 211 27.76 -22.61 -6.16
N SER A 212 27.59 -23.80 -6.74
CA SER A 212 27.30 -23.94 -8.16
C SER A 212 26.49 -25.19 -8.48
N ILE A 213 25.68 -25.13 -9.55
CA ILE A 213 24.93 -26.27 -10.10
C ILE A 213 25.24 -26.38 -11.60
N CYS A 214 25.87 -27.49 -12.01
CA CYS A 214 26.20 -27.80 -13.40
C CYS A 214 25.51 -29.10 -13.83
N GLY A 215 24.36 -28.98 -14.51
CA GLY A 215 23.53 -30.14 -14.82
C GLY A 215 22.97 -30.75 -13.53
N ASN A 216 23.43 -31.96 -13.20
CA ASN A 216 23.08 -32.64 -11.94
C ASN A 216 24.24 -32.64 -10.92
N GLU A 217 25.37 -32.02 -11.24
CA GLU A 217 26.48 -31.88 -10.30
C GLU A 217 26.28 -30.63 -9.45
N VAL A 218 26.31 -30.80 -8.13
CA VAL A 218 26.13 -29.73 -7.14
C VAL A 218 27.42 -29.55 -6.37
N THR A 219 27.89 -28.32 -6.31
CA THR A 219 29.05 -27.93 -5.49
C THR A 219 28.58 -27.21 -4.24
N PHE A 220 29.11 -27.61 -3.08
CA PHE A 220 28.82 -26.98 -1.80
C PHE A 220 29.97 -26.09 -1.32
N GLU A 221 29.68 -25.18 -0.40
CA GLU A 221 30.67 -24.26 0.18
C GLU A 221 31.68 -25.00 1.05
N ASN A 222 31.19 -25.90 1.91
CA ASN A 222 32.00 -26.76 2.79
C ASN A 222 31.86 -28.24 2.42
N ALA A 223 32.84 -29.06 2.79
CA ALA A 223 32.69 -30.52 2.73
C ALA A 223 31.81 -30.98 3.91
N PHE A 224 30.93 -31.96 3.68
CA PHE A 224 30.09 -32.51 4.74
C PHE A 224 30.91 -33.39 5.69
N SER A 225 30.62 -33.31 6.98
CA SER A 225 31.30 -34.12 8.01
C SER A 225 30.93 -35.61 7.94
N GLN A 226 29.73 -35.91 7.47
CA GLN A 226 29.20 -37.26 7.34
C GLN A 226 28.95 -37.65 5.88
N ASN A 227 28.82 -38.95 5.62
CA ASN A 227 28.41 -39.43 4.31
C ASN A 227 26.93 -39.08 4.07
N VAL A 228 26.70 -38.20 3.09
CA VAL A 228 25.36 -37.71 2.69
C VAL A 228 24.83 -38.34 1.40
N THR A 229 25.52 -39.35 0.84
CA THR A 229 25.12 -40.01 -0.41
C THR A 229 24.28 -41.25 -0.16
N ASP A 230 23.32 -41.50 -1.05
CA ASP A 230 22.42 -42.65 -1.03
C ASP A 230 21.98 -42.97 -2.46
N GLU A 231 22.34 -44.15 -2.96
CA GLU A 231 21.99 -44.63 -4.31
C GLU A 231 20.70 -45.46 -4.34
N ASN A 232 20.09 -45.73 -3.19
CA ASN A 232 18.91 -46.59 -3.11
C ASN A 232 17.72 -45.98 -3.85
N LEU A 233 16.87 -46.87 -4.39
CA LEU A 233 15.59 -46.49 -5.00
C LEU A 233 14.63 -45.88 -3.97
N LEU A 234 14.73 -46.29 -2.71
CA LEU A 234 14.07 -45.72 -1.55
C LEU A 234 15.15 -45.12 -0.64
N PRO A 235 15.50 -43.83 -0.83
CA PRO A 235 16.59 -43.20 -0.09
C PRO A 235 16.18 -42.93 1.36
N GLU A 236 17.13 -43.12 2.26
CA GLU A 236 17.04 -42.75 3.68
C GLU A 236 17.67 -41.37 3.93
N LYS A 237 18.68 -40.99 3.13
CA LYS A 237 19.39 -39.71 3.27
C LYS A 237 18.93 -38.68 2.25
N TYR A 238 18.70 -37.46 2.72
CA TYR A 238 18.31 -36.32 1.88
C TYR A 238 19.01 -35.05 2.32
N ILE A 239 19.33 -34.23 1.33
CA ILE A 239 19.62 -32.81 1.53
C ILE A 239 18.30 -32.05 1.48
N LEU A 240 18.00 -31.31 2.52
CA LEU A 240 16.79 -30.50 2.62
C LEU A 240 17.12 -29.04 2.30
N LEU A 241 16.28 -28.37 1.50
CA LEU A 241 16.38 -26.92 1.33
C LEU A 241 15.87 -26.23 2.59
N SER A 242 16.69 -25.39 3.21
CA SER A 242 16.31 -24.60 4.39
C SER A 242 15.83 -23.23 3.95
N GLU A 243 14.52 -23.00 4.02
CA GLU A 243 13.87 -21.73 3.68
C GLU A 243 13.30 -21.07 4.94
N LEU A 244 13.21 -19.74 4.95
CA LEU A 244 12.52 -19.00 6.00
C LEU A 244 11.08 -18.72 5.57
N GLU A 245 10.14 -18.91 6.48
CA GLU A 245 8.75 -18.49 6.37
C GLU A 245 8.43 -17.46 7.45
N ILE A 246 7.78 -16.36 7.07
CA ILE A 246 7.36 -15.29 7.98
C ILE A 246 5.86 -15.09 7.82
N GLN A 247 5.14 -15.18 8.93
CA GLN A 247 3.73 -14.83 9.02
C GLN A 247 3.57 -13.58 9.89
N VAL A 248 3.06 -12.50 9.30
CA VAL A 248 2.76 -11.24 9.99
C VAL A 248 1.27 -11.19 10.25
N ARG A 249 0.87 -11.02 11.52
CA ARG A 249 -0.53 -11.00 11.95
C ARG A 249 -0.84 -9.74 12.75
N CYS A 250 -1.92 -9.05 12.40
CA CYS A 250 -2.46 -7.93 13.16
C CYS A 250 -3.99 -7.94 13.09
N LYS A 251 -4.65 -8.25 14.22
CA LYS A 251 -6.11 -8.43 14.28
C LYS A 251 -6.59 -9.44 13.21
N ASP A 252 -7.38 -8.97 12.24
CA ASP A 252 -7.95 -9.78 11.16
C ASP A 252 -7.08 -9.79 9.88
N GLU A 253 -6.02 -9.00 9.83
CA GLU A 253 -5.09 -8.92 8.69
C GLU A 253 -3.92 -9.91 8.91
N THR A 254 -3.63 -10.74 7.91
CA THR A 254 -2.49 -11.68 7.91
C THR A 254 -1.77 -11.61 6.57
N GLU A 255 -0.45 -11.44 6.61
CA GLU A 255 0.44 -11.51 5.46
C GLU A 255 1.41 -12.68 5.64
N GLU A 256 1.58 -13.51 4.61
CA GLU A 256 2.43 -14.70 4.66
C GLU A 256 3.48 -14.61 3.56
N TYR A 257 4.74 -14.83 3.96
CA TYR A 257 5.89 -14.78 3.08
C TYR A 257 6.65 -16.10 3.18
N THR A 258 6.57 -16.89 2.12
CA THR A 258 7.22 -18.19 2.00
C THR A 258 8.46 -18.13 1.11
N GLU A 259 9.27 -19.17 1.19
CA GLU A 259 10.47 -19.39 0.39
C GLU A 259 11.46 -18.22 0.49
N LEU A 260 11.64 -17.65 1.69
CA LEU A 260 12.54 -16.53 1.91
C LEU A 260 13.98 -16.99 2.14
N SER A 261 14.92 -16.20 1.65
CA SER A 261 16.35 -16.37 1.89
C SER A 261 16.92 -15.18 2.65
N LEU A 262 17.86 -15.43 3.55
CA LEU A 262 18.65 -14.37 4.20
C LEU A 262 19.83 -13.91 3.32
N TYR A 263 20.10 -14.59 2.21
CA TYR A 263 21.17 -14.22 1.30
C TYR A 263 20.76 -13.03 0.42
N GLU A 264 21.52 -11.94 0.50
CA GLU A 264 21.16 -10.66 -0.13
C GLU A 264 21.05 -10.75 -1.67
N ALA A 265 21.98 -11.47 -2.31
CA ALA A 265 21.98 -11.61 -3.76
C ALA A 265 20.86 -12.53 -4.28
N ALA A 266 20.24 -13.35 -3.43
CA ALA A 266 19.15 -14.23 -3.84
C ALA A 266 17.90 -13.43 -4.23
N GLY A 267 17.26 -13.77 -5.35
CA GLY A 267 16.05 -13.06 -5.82
C GLY A 267 14.87 -13.09 -4.83
N ASN A 268 14.85 -14.09 -3.94
CA ASN A 268 13.90 -14.26 -2.84
C ASN A 268 14.43 -13.75 -1.49
N CYS A 269 15.39 -12.82 -1.50
CA CYS A 269 15.90 -12.18 -0.30
C CYS A 269 14.76 -11.58 0.54
N MET A 270 14.79 -11.86 1.85
CA MET A 270 13.79 -11.43 2.82
C MET A 270 13.54 -9.92 2.75
N ASN A 271 14.58 -9.10 2.86
CA ASN A 271 14.48 -7.63 2.89
C ASN A 271 13.68 -7.11 1.69
N ARG A 272 13.99 -7.57 0.47
CA ARG A 272 13.30 -7.14 -0.77
C ARG A 272 11.87 -7.66 -0.89
N ARG A 273 11.60 -8.88 -0.40
CA ARG A 273 10.27 -9.51 -0.51
C ARG A 273 9.27 -8.84 0.42
N ILE A 274 9.69 -8.52 1.64
CA ILE A 274 8.83 -7.96 2.69
C ILE A 274 8.69 -6.44 2.64
N GLU A 275 9.51 -5.73 1.85
CA GLU A 275 9.36 -4.29 1.55
C GLU A 275 7.94 -3.88 1.09
N LYS A 276 7.18 -4.82 0.53
CA LYS A 276 5.80 -4.58 0.06
C LYS A 276 4.72 -4.81 1.12
N SER A 277 5.11 -5.16 2.36
CA SER A 277 4.17 -5.37 3.46
C SER A 277 3.38 -4.10 3.77
N GLY A 278 2.08 -4.24 4.03
CA GLY A 278 1.23 -3.15 4.53
C GLY A 278 1.31 -2.98 6.05
N LEU A 279 1.87 -3.97 6.75
CA LEU A 279 1.88 -4.04 8.21
C LEU A 279 3.23 -3.70 8.83
N VAL A 280 4.34 -4.08 8.18
CA VAL A 280 5.69 -3.96 8.77
C VAL A 280 6.74 -3.57 7.73
N SER A 281 7.86 -3.04 8.23
CA SER A 281 9.13 -2.98 7.53
C SER A 281 10.13 -3.86 8.29
N VAL A 282 10.80 -4.78 7.59
CA VAL A 282 11.77 -5.71 8.16
C VAL A 282 13.11 -5.49 7.49
N ASN A 283 14.15 -5.27 8.28
CA ASN A 283 15.52 -5.12 7.80
C ASN A 283 16.44 -6.06 8.57
N TYR A 284 16.94 -7.08 7.87
CA TYR A 284 18.05 -7.89 8.34
C TYR A 284 19.38 -7.29 7.91
N HIS A 285 20.27 -7.14 8.88
CA HIS A 285 21.60 -6.58 8.75
C HIS A 285 22.69 -7.53 9.29
N GLY A 286 22.33 -8.78 9.59
CA GLY A 286 23.29 -9.80 9.99
C GLY A 286 24.14 -10.31 8.83
N GLY A 287 25.33 -10.82 9.15
CA GLY A 287 26.20 -11.47 8.18
C GLY A 287 25.63 -12.81 7.69
N THR A 288 26.02 -13.22 6.48
CA THR A 288 25.63 -14.50 5.88
C THR A 288 26.79 -15.50 5.79
N GLU A 289 27.88 -15.27 6.52
CA GLU A 289 29.07 -16.12 6.47
C GLU A 289 28.90 -17.41 7.30
N GLU A 290 28.27 -17.30 8.47
CA GLU A 290 27.97 -18.47 9.29
C GLU A 290 26.70 -19.17 8.82
N LEU A 291 26.86 -20.37 8.26
CA LEU A 291 25.77 -21.22 7.79
C LEU A 291 25.09 -21.89 8.99
N ARG A 292 23.85 -21.50 9.26
CA ARG A 292 23.03 -22.02 10.36
C ARG A 292 21.55 -21.90 10.02
N ASN A 293 20.69 -22.37 10.91
CA ASN A 293 19.25 -22.22 10.79
C ASN A 293 18.85 -20.74 10.56
N PRO A 294 17.96 -20.42 9.61
CA PRO A 294 17.55 -19.04 9.34
C PRO A 294 16.97 -18.31 10.56
N VAL A 295 16.20 -18.98 11.42
CA VAL A 295 15.63 -18.37 12.64
C VAL A 295 16.71 -18.13 13.69
N GLU A 296 17.71 -19.02 13.78
CA GLU A 296 18.88 -18.80 14.64
C GLU A 296 19.74 -17.65 14.12
N ALA A 297 19.88 -17.51 12.80
CA ALA A 297 20.60 -16.40 12.18
C ALA A 297 19.94 -15.04 12.48
N LEU A 298 18.61 -15.02 12.68
CA LEU A 298 17.88 -13.85 13.16
C LEU A 298 18.04 -13.59 14.66
N GLN A 299 18.76 -14.45 15.40
CA GLN A 299 18.93 -14.42 16.85
C GLN A 299 17.60 -14.46 17.62
N LEU A 300 16.63 -15.24 17.14
CA LEU A 300 15.29 -15.34 17.74
C LEU A 300 15.03 -16.66 18.49
N GLY A 301 15.93 -17.64 18.36
CA GLY A 301 15.76 -19.00 18.87
C GLY A 301 16.08 -20.03 17.80
N LYS A 302 15.63 -21.28 18.01
CA LYS A 302 15.83 -22.40 17.06
C LYS A 302 14.50 -22.79 16.40
N ASP A 303 14.54 -22.99 15.09
CA ASP A 303 13.47 -23.48 14.19
C ASP A 303 12.20 -22.61 14.09
N VAL A 304 11.63 -22.16 15.20
CA VAL A 304 10.41 -21.34 15.26
C VAL A 304 10.58 -20.25 16.31
N ALA A 305 10.19 -19.04 15.98
CA ALA A 305 10.17 -17.92 16.92
C ALA A 305 8.99 -16.99 16.66
N SER A 306 8.51 -16.33 17.70
CA SER A 306 7.47 -15.31 17.61
C SER A 306 7.96 -14.01 18.22
N VAL A 307 7.74 -12.91 17.53
CA VAL A 307 8.09 -11.56 17.95
C VAL A 307 6.82 -10.72 18.02
N LEU A 308 6.68 -9.95 19.10
CA LEU A 308 5.65 -8.91 19.24
C LEU A 308 6.35 -7.55 19.16
N LEU A 309 5.80 -6.62 18.40
CA LEU A 309 6.30 -5.25 18.39
C LEU A 309 5.82 -4.50 19.63
N GLU A 310 6.64 -3.59 20.14
CA GLU A 310 6.33 -2.80 21.34
C GLU A 310 6.71 -1.33 21.13
N GLY A 311 6.27 -0.45 22.05
CA GLY A 311 6.64 0.97 22.06
C GLY A 311 5.88 1.87 21.08
N GLY A 312 4.86 1.36 20.40
CA GLY A 312 3.98 2.15 19.54
C GLY A 312 3.06 3.06 20.36
N GLU A 313 3.01 4.35 20.00
CA GLU A 313 2.22 5.38 20.68
C GLU A 313 1.48 6.24 19.63
N ASP A 314 0.20 6.54 19.87
CA ASP A 314 -0.60 7.39 18.97
C ASP A 314 -0.30 8.90 19.16
N GLY A 315 0.52 9.24 20.14
CA GLY A 315 0.76 10.60 20.60
C GLY A 315 -0.32 11.12 21.55
N THR A 316 -0.03 12.25 22.20
CA THR A 316 -0.92 12.86 23.19
C THR A 316 -1.66 14.07 22.63
N LYS A 317 -2.88 14.32 23.14
CA LYS A 317 -3.69 15.46 22.68
C LYS A 317 -3.02 16.81 23.00
N GLU A 318 -2.19 16.86 24.04
CA GLU A 318 -1.44 18.05 24.45
C GLU A 318 -0.35 18.44 23.44
N GLN A 319 0.13 17.49 22.63
CA GLN A 319 1.10 17.73 21.57
C GLN A 319 0.45 18.01 20.21
N VAL A 320 -0.89 18.01 20.14
CA VAL A 320 -1.62 18.44 18.94
C VAL A 320 -1.68 19.97 18.92
N SER A 321 -1.20 20.55 17.82
CA SER A 321 -1.20 22.01 17.63
C SER A 321 -1.75 22.37 16.24
N ALA A 322 -1.94 23.66 15.98
CA ALA A 322 -2.27 24.13 14.63
C ALA A 322 -1.24 23.64 13.59
N GLY A 323 0.05 23.60 13.96
CA GLY A 323 1.13 23.12 13.11
C GLY A 323 0.99 21.65 12.70
N THR A 324 0.35 20.82 13.53
CA THR A 324 0.05 19.41 13.22
C THR A 324 -0.86 19.29 11.99
N PHE A 325 -1.87 20.15 11.88
CA PHE A 325 -2.82 20.14 10.76
C PHE A 325 -2.34 20.94 9.57
N THR A 326 -1.76 22.13 9.80
CA THR A 326 -1.16 22.94 8.74
C THR A 326 -0.08 22.16 8.00
N GLY A 327 0.78 21.46 8.75
CA GLY A 327 1.90 20.69 8.24
C GLY A 327 3.04 21.55 7.73
N MET A 328 4.06 20.89 7.18
CA MET A 328 5.25 21.51 6.62
C MET A 328 5.35 21.25 5.12
N ASP A 329 5.82 22.24 4.37
CA ASP A 329 6.19 22.07 2.97
C ASP A 329 7.65 21.60 2.89
N GLY A 330 7.85 20.28 2.94
CA GLY A 330 9.14 19.63 2.73
C GLY A 330 9.50 19.43 1.25
N GLY A 331 8.71 19.96 0.32
CA GLY A 331 8.78 19.64 -1.10
C GLY A 331 8.00 18.37 -1.49
N PRO A 332 7.92 18.06 -2.79
CA PRO A 332 7.08 16.98 -3.31
C PRO A 332 7.35 15.63 -2.63
N GLY A 333 6.31 14.98 -2.12
CA GLY A 333 6.42 13.67 -1.47
C GLY A 333 6.94 13.69 -0.03
N ALA A 334 7.33 14.84 0.50
CA ALA A 334 7.76 15.03 1.90
C ALA A 334 6.88 16.03 2.67
N ARG A 335 5.77 16.48 2.08
CA ARG A 335 4.81 17.39 2.72
C ARG A 335 3.99 16.68 3.79
N THR A 336 3.47 17.44 4.74
CA THR A 336 2.55 16.95 5.78
C THR A 336 1.30 17.82 5.89
N GLY A 337 0.28 17.33 6.59
CA GLY A 337 -0.93 18.12 6.91
C GLY A 337 -1.69 18.60 5.67
N ILE A 338 -2.12 19.86 5.68
CA ILE A 338 -2.80 20.50 4.54
C ILE A 338 -1.86 20.61 3.33
N GLN A 339 -0.56 20.84 3.55
CA GLN A 339 0.42 21.03 2.46
C GLN A 339 0.56 19.80 1.57
N THR A 340 0.31 18.59 2.10
CA THR A 340 0.26 17.34 1.34
C THR A 340 -0.67 17.41 0.11
N PHE A 341 -1.72 18.22 0.16
CA PHE A 341 -2.62 18.41 -0.98
C PHE A 341 -2.08 19.33 -2.08
N LEU A 342 -0.86 19.87 -1.96
CA LEU A 342 -0.16 20.51 -3.08
C LEU A 342 0.33 19.49 -4.11
N ASP A 343 0.65 18.27 -3.68
CA ASP A 343 1.02 17.16 -4.58
C ASP A 343 -0.20 16.53 -5.26
N ASN A 344 -1.42 16.84 -4.78
CA ASN A 344 -2.66 16.30 -5.30
C ASN A 344 -3.53 17.39 -5.94
N HIS A 345 -3.78 17.25 -7.24
CA HIS A 345 -4.62 18.17 -8.02
C HIS A 345 -6.03 17.64 -8.29
N MET A 346 -6.39 16.47 -7.75
CA MET A 346 -7.69 15.84 -8.01
C MET A 346 -8.79 16.31 -7.08
N VAL A 347 -8.43 16.84 -5.91
CA VAL A 347 -9.37 17.29 -4.89
C VAL A 347 -9.99 18.64 -5.25
N SER A 348 -11.32 18.72 -5.15
CA SER A 348 -12.10 19.93 -5.40
C SER A 348 -12.79 20.50 -4.16
N MET A 349 -12.79 19.78 -3.04
CA MET A 349 -13.27 20.26 -1.74
C MET A 349 -12.39 19.71 -0.61
N MET A 350 -12.11 20.49 0.43
CA MET A 350 -11.25 20.06 1.53
C MET A 350 -11.85 20.36 2.91
N ALA A 351 -11.67 19.46 3.87
CA ALA A 351 -12.05 19.68 5.26
C ALA A 351 -10.99 19.17 6.24
N VAL A 352 -10.93 19.83 7.40
CA VAL A 352 -10.24 19.35 8.61
C VAL A 352 -11.33 19.12 9.66
N PRO A 353 -11.95 17.93 9.70
CA PRO A 353 -13.24 17.76 10.37
C PRO A 353 -13.20 18.07 11.87
N GLY A 354 -14.09 18.95 12.31
CA GLY A 354 -14.28 19.31 13.72
C GLY A 354 -13.21 20.23 14.31
N ILE A 355 -12.21 20.66 13.53
CA ILE A 355 -11.13 21.52 14.00
C ILE A 355 -11.49 22.99 13.80
N THR A 356 -11.67 23.71 14.90
CA THR A 356 -12.02 25.13 14.90
C THR A 356 -10.87 26.06 15.31
N ILE A 357 -9.64 25.57 15.24
CA ILE A 357 -8.43 26.33 15.59
C ILE A 357 -8.21 27.42 14.51
N PRO A 358 -8.12 28.73 14.87
CA PRO A 358 -8.01 29.80 13.88
C PRO A 358 -6.85 29.63 12.90
N GLY A 359 -5.67 29.21 13.38
CA GLY A 359 -4.50 28.98 12.52
C GLY A 359 -4.72 27.88 11.46
N VAL A 360 -5.49 26.85 11.78
CA VAL A 360 -5.82 25.75 10.85
C VAL A 360 -6.84 26.22 9.82
N ILE A 361 -7.87 26.95 10.26
CA ILE A 361 -8.89 27.54 9.37
C ILE A 361 -8.23 28.48 8.36
N THR A 362 -7.45 29.44 8.83
CA THR A 362 -6.74 30.39 7.96
C THR A 362 -5.80 29.66 6.99
N SER A 363 -5.09 28.62 7.46
CA SER A 363 -4.23 27.82 6.59
C SER A 363 -5.02 27.07 5.51
N LEU A 364 -6.17 26.49 5.84
CA LEU A 364 -6.99 25.76 4.88
C LEU A 364 -7.60 26.68 3.83
N VAL A 365 -8.11 27.84 4.25
CA VAL A 365 -8.65 28.87 3.36
C VAL A 365 -7.56 29.40 2.43
N ALA A 366 -6.41 29.78 2.97
CA ALA A 366 -5.28 30.27 2.18
C ALA A 366 -4.77 29.22 1.16
N HIS A 367 -4.78 27.93 1.53
CA HIS A 367 -4.46 26.84 0.59
C HIS A 367 -5.45 26.76 -0.57
N CYS A 368 -6.75 26.87 -0.29
CA CYS A 368 -7.80 26.84 -1.31
C CYS A 368 -7.72 28.08 -2.22
N GLU A 369 -7.52 29.27 -1.66
CA GLU A 369 -7.33 30.52 -2.42
C GLU A 369 -6.10 30.49 -3.31
N LYS A 370 -4.97 29.95 -2.81
CA LYS A 370 -3.74 29.85 -3.60
C LYS A 370 -3.89 28.89 -4.78
N THR A 371 -4.65 27.81 -4.60
CA THR A 371 -4.75 26.73 -5.61
C THR A 371 -5.89 26.92 -6.59
N LEU A 372 -6.88 27.77 -6.28
CA LEU A 372 -8.00 28.20 -7.13
C LEU A 372 -8.88 27.07 -7.71
N SER A 373 -8.66 25.83 -7.28
CA SER A 373 -9.26 24.61 -7.85
C SER A 373 -10.10 23.85 -6.84
N ARG A 374 -10.17 24.34 -5.59
CA ARG A 374 -10.80 23.64 -4.48
C ARG A 374 -11.38 24.61 -3.47
N VAL A 375 -12.39 24.15 -2.72
CA VAL A 375 -13.10 24.95 -1.71
C VAL A 375 -12.92 24.35 -0.32
N ALA A 376 -12.68 25.19 0.68
CA ALA A 376 -12.62 24.81 2.09
C ALA A 376 -14.03 24.63 2.66
N VAL A 377 -14.28 23.48 3.27
CA VAL A 377 -15.50 23.17 4.03
C VAL A 377 -15.13 23.17 5.51
N LEU A 378 -15.65 24.16 6.22
CA LEU A 378 -15.31 24.48 7.60
C LEU A 378 -16.47 24.13 8.53
N ASP A 379 -16.15 23.59 9.70
CA ASP A 379 -17.12 23.32 10.76
C ASP A 379 -17.12 24.47 11.77
N MET A 380 -18.30 24.96 12.16
CA MET A 380 -18.41 25.95 13.26
C MET A 380 -18.28 25.26 14.63
N PRO A 381 -17.94 25.98 15.72
CA PRO A 381 -17.80 25.39 17.05
C PRO A 381 -19.06 24.67 17.53
N ARG A 382 -18.88 23.45 18.06
CA ARG A 382 -19.98 22.54 18.44
C ARG A 382 -20.99 23.15 19.41
N ASP A 383 -20.50 23.81 20.44
CA ASP A 383 -21.34 24.28 21.55
C ASP A 383 -21.87 25.71 21.34
N MET A 384 -21.59 26.32 20.18
CA MET A 384 -21.99 27.68 19.87
C MET A 384 -23.43 27.72 19.33
N VAL A 385 -24.39 27.97 20.22
CA VAL A 385 -25.83 28.06 19.85
C VAL A 385 -26.33 29.50 19.64
N ASP A 386 -25.59 30.49 20.15
CA ASP A 386 -25.98 31.91 20.04
C ASP A 386 -25.76 32.40 18.60
N LYS A 387 -26.85 32.78 17.94
CA LYS A 387 -26.85 33.27 16.56
C LYS A 387 -25.94 34.48 16.35
N ARG A 388 -25.83 35.39 17.32
CA ARG A 388 -24.96 36.57 17.19
C ARG A 388 -23.49 36.16 17.16
N LYS A 389 -23.09 35.29 18.09
CA LYS A 389 -21.74 34.73 18.13
C LYS A 389 -21.40 33.91 16.88
N LEU A 390 -22.37 33.18 16.32
CA LEU A 390 -22.19 32.43 15.07
C LEU A 390 -21.95 33.36 13.88
N ILE A 391 -22.68 34.49 13.79
CA ILE A 391 -22.46 35.50 12.75
C ILE A 391 -21.09 36.15 12.93
N GLU A 392 -20.73 36.55 14.16
CA GLU A 392 -19.41 37.10 14.47
C GLU A 392 -18.28 36.12 14.11
N TYR A 393 -18.45 34.83 14.39
CA TYR A 393 -17.49 33.79 14.03
C TYR A 393 -17.37 33.62 12.51
N ARG A 394 -18.51 33.61 11.79
CA ARG A 394 -18.55 33.55 10.34
C ARG A 394 -17.82 34.75 9.71
N ASP A 395 -17.98 35.93 10.28
CA ASP A 395 -17.38 37.16 9.77
C ASP A 395 -15.85 37.23 9.98
N GLN A 396 -15.25 36.28 10.70
CA GLN A 396 -13.79 36.13 10.80
C GLN A 396 -13.15 35.61 9.51
N VAL A 397 -13.92 35.00 8.62
CA VAL A 397 -13.44 34.44 7.35
C VAL A 397 -14.19 35.09 6.19
N ASP A 398 -13.48 35.88 5.41
CA ASP A 398 -13.99 36.50 4.19
C ASP A 398 -13.27 35.91 2.98
N SER A 399 -13.84 34.84 2.42
CA SER A 399 -13.29 34.18 1.23
C SER A 399 -14.40 33.55 0.39
N THR A 400 -14.26 33.64 -0.93
CA THR A 400 -15.14 32.94 -1.90
C THR A 400 -14.77 31.46 -2.06
N TYR A 401 -13.62 31.05 -1.51
CA TYR A 401 -13.13 29.67 -1.52
C TYR A 401 -13.39 28.93 -0.19
N ALA A 402 -14.30 29.44 0.65
CA ALA A 402 -14.63 28.82 1.93
C ALA A 402 -16.14 28.81 2.19
N ALA A 403 -16.64 27.74 2.79
CA ALA A 403 -18.01 27.61 3.27
C ALA A 403 -18.02 27.03 4.69
N MET A 404 -18.78 27.63 5.59
CA MET A 404 -18.93 27.20 6.98
C MET A 404 -20.28 26.53 7.23
N TYR A 405 -20.29 25.47 8.02
CA TYR A 405 -21.49 24.69 8.33
C TYR A 405 -21.75 24.56 9.83
N HIS A 406 -23.04 24.66 10.17
CA HIS A 406 -23.63 24.53 11.50
C HIS A 406 -25.11 24.11 11.34
N PRO A 407 -25.73 23.36 12.27
CA PRO A 407 -25.17 22.76 13.48
C PRO A 407 -24.38 21.46 13.23
N TRP A 408 -23.77 20.96 14.29
CA TRP A 408 -23.24 19.60 14.32
C TRP A 408 -24.37 18.59 14.21
N ILE A 409 -24.10 17.47 13.52
CA ILE A 409 -25.10 16.43 13.24
C ILE A 409 -25.02 15.32 14.28
N GLN A 410 -26.17 14.84 14.73
CA GLN A 410 -26.23 13.72 15.66
C GLN A 410 -26.21 12.40 14.89
N ILE A 411 -25.22 11.55 15.15
CA ILE A 411 -25.10 10.22 14.55
C ILE A 411 -24.81 9.17 15.62
N PHE A 412 -25.04 7.90 15.29
CA PHE A 412 -24.69 6.78 16.17
C PHE A 412 -23.17 6.54 16.10
N ASP A 413 -22.49 6.75 17.22
CA ASP A 413 -21.06 6.50 17.35
C ASP A 413 -20.82 5.03 17.67
N HIS A 414 -20.36 4.27 16.67
CA HIS A 414 -20.06 2.85 16.80
C HIS A 414 -18.95 2.54 17.81
N SER A 415 -18.03 3.48 18.06
CA SER A 415 -16.95 3.27 19.04
C SER A 415 -17.44 3.31 20.48
N ASN A 416 -18.33 4.27 20.77
CA ASN A 416 -18.86 4.49 22.12
C ASN A 416 -20.25 3.87 22.33
N LYS A 417 -20.84 3.26 21.29
CA LYS A 417 -22.18 2.67 21.25
C LYS A 417 -23.27 3.63 21.77
N LYS A 418 -23.11 4.93 21.49
CA LYS A 418 -24.02 6.00 21.92
C LYS A 418 -24.21 7.00 20.79
N ASN A 419 -25.29 7.78 20.83
CA ASN A 419 -25.42 8.91 19.93
C ASN A 419 -24.42 10.01 20.33
N ALA A 420 -23.70 10.55 19.36
CA ALA A 420 -22.78 11.67 19.55
C ALA A 420 -22.93 12.69 18.42
N PHE A 421 -22.45 13.91 18.66
CA PHE A 421 -22.44 14.95 17.65
C PHE A 421 -21.14 14.88 16.87
N PHE A 422 -21.25 14.90 15.54
CA PHE A 422 -20.14 14.90 14.60
C PHE A 422 -20.15 16.17 13.74
N PRO A 423 -18.97 16.59 13.25
CA PRO A 423 -18.87 17.74 12.37
C PRO A 423 -19.65 17.51 11.06
N PRO A 424 -20.38 18.54 10.58
CA PRO A 424 -21.19 18.43 9.37
C PRO A 424 -20.36 18.33 8.07
N SER A 425 -19.09 18.77 8.06
CA SER A 425 -18.23 18.83 6.87
C SER A 425 -18.22 17.54 6.04
N GLY A 426 -18.05 16.38 6.69
CA GLY A 426 -18.06 15.08 6.02
C GLY A 426 -19.37 14.79 5.27
N ALA A 427 -20.51 14.95 5.96
CA ALA A 427 -21.83 14.74 5.37
C ALA A 427 -22.11 15.73 4.23
N VAL A 428 -21.79 17.01 4.44
CA VAL A 428 -21.99 18.07 3.46
C VAL A 428 -21.17 17.84 2.19
N MET A 429 -19.90 17.48 2.32
CA MET A 429 -19.05 17.13 1.17
C MET A 429 -19.58 15.89 0.44
N GLY A 430 -20.15 14.93 1.17
CA GLY A 430 -20.83 13.78 0.59
C GLY A 430 -22.02 14.20 -0.26
N ILE A 431 -22.88 15.06 0.28
CA ILE A 431 -24.05 15.61 -0.44
C ILE A 431 -23.63 16.38 -1.68
N TYR A 432 -22.61 17.24 -1.58
CA TYR A 432 -22.06 17.95 -2.75
C TYR A 432 -21.54 16.99 -3.82
N SER A 433 -21.06 15.82 -3.40
CA SER A 433 -20.54 14.81 -4.31
C SER A 433 -21.61 13.92 -4.93
N GLY A 434 -22.66 13.60 -4.18
CA GLY A 434 -23.76 12.74 -4.64
C GLY A 434 -24.79 13.47 -5.51
N LYS A 435 -24.97 14.79 -5.34
CA LYS A 435 -26.03 15.57 -6.02
C LYS A 435 -25.87 15.75 -7.54
N ILE A 436 -24.80 15.24 -8.16
CA ILE A 436 -24.60 15.37 -9.62
C ILE A 436 -25.28 14.21 -10.39
N TYR A 437 -25.80 13.16 -9.73
CA TYR A 437 -26.27 11.94 -10.41
C TYR A 437 -27.72 11.47 -10.13
N ASN A 438 -28.58 12.29 -9.53
CA ASN A 438 -30.00 11.94 -9.37
C ASN A 438 -30.93 12.87 -10.15
#